data_AF-A0A4S1CDN0-F1
#
_entry.id   AF-A0A4S1CDN0-F1
#
_cell.length_a   1.000
_cell.length_b   1.000
_cell.length_c   1.000
_cell.angle_alpha   90.00
_cell.angle_beta   90.00
_cell.angle_gamma   90.00
#
_symmetry.space_group_name_H-M   'P 1'
#
loop_
_entity.id
_entity.type
_entity.pdbx_description
1 polymer ?
#
loop_
_entity_poly.entity_id
_entity_poly.type
_entity_poly.pdbx_seq_one_letter_code
_entity_poly.pdbx_strand_id
1 'polypeptide(L)'
;MAALPARHAIMSAMATFPPMRRTMYVVLRLVLLICVSLWLAFIINHKNYDYVLNKTLLSIHTNLKTSKLTSVLPEAVESMLIQKQRGPLQELLDRNYSIFALVVTDCRTDALYCPDQKVLMTTSPNLLVRKLPARENLVNYPFILLRLPVPAVASRSQAPRPIIGRLYTISTMPASFADDYHEWLKDPFGDYSLWKTYLTTTVNSLVAALLVWVILELFIKIKLIQGRAALERERILIANADKYLRRMEDKEAQIAEQEKASYAQFEVLIGRIKELEATLHHDREQQLAAEAIIHSIEQEWQAQVVQFREQLEQTGREKAALLSEVTRYRSASGKEKEEASRTLTNAISTPFENALERELRETLASATKAKSDAWRVLHQVDVAMGKEVSRFIDSVVISKDCIAVIEAKNYSGSIFADGDVENTGWHCRPGNRAAVAIKASWGVNPYHQVREYVMTLMNVVNTRGSWRLPVYGVIVFPGGADLSGIGERLGKFYRVTSSDRLIATLDNIEAEARRENAHTKRPQPLQVEELVLGRRTMKNTAKLAAR
;
A
#
# COMPACT_ATOMS: atom_id res chain seq x y z
N MET A 1 -26.89 10.89 25.92
CA MET A 1 -26.00 12.08 25.85
C MET A 1 -24.88 11.91 26.88
N ALA A 2 -23.65 12.34 26.55
CA ALA A 2 -22.43 12.29 27.36
C ALA A 2 -21.63 10.96 27.45
N ALA A 3 -21.02 10.51 26.33
CA ALA A 3 -19.86 9.59 26.37
C ALA A 3 -19.00 9.55 25.07
N LEU A 4 -19.12 10.51 24.16
CA LEU A 4 -18.48 10.47 22.83
C LEU A 4 -17.26 11.39 22.57
N PRO A 5 -16.83 12.35 23.43
CA PRO A 5 -15.69 13.20 23.07
C PRO A 5 -14.31 12.56 23.32
N ALA A 6 -14.20 11.46 24.07
CA ALA A 6 -12.92 10.90 24.47
C ALA A 6 -12.16 10.17 23.34
N ARG A 7 -12.87 9.55 22.39
CA ARG A 7 -12.23 8.81 21.29
C ARG A 7 -11.67 9.72 20.19
N HIS A 8 -12.29 10.88 19.93
CA HIS A 8 -11.79 11.84 18.95
C HIS A 8 -10.54 12.59 19.43
N ALA A 9 -10.42 12.86 20.73
CA ALA A 9 -9.24 13.51 21.31
C ALA A 9 -7.99 12.60 21.23
N ILE A 10 -8.14 11.29 21.42
CA ILE A 10 -7.02 10.35 21.38
C ILE A 10 -6.53 10.11 19.94
N MET A 11 -7.41 10.12 18.94
CA MET A 11 -6.99 10.00 17.53
C MET A 11 -6.47 11.30 16.93
N SER A 12 -6.94 12.47 17.39
CA SER A 12 -6.39 13.77 16.97
C SER A 12 -5.01 14.04 17.57
N ALA A 13 -4.76 13.60 18.81
CA ALA A 13 -3.45 13.72 19.46
C ALA A 13 -2.34 12.86 18.83
N MET A 14 -2.69 11.86 17.99
CA MET A 14 -1.70 11.08 17.23
C MET A 14 -1.20 11.75 15.94
N ALA A 15 -1.82 12.86 15.51
CA ALA A 15 -1.49 13.50 14.23
C ALA A 15 -0.32 14.49 14.30
N THR A 16 0.18 14.84 15.49
CA THR A 16 1.29 15.78 15.67
C THR A 16 2.29 15.28 16.72
N PHE A 17 2.75 14.03 16.59
CA PHE A 17 3.92 13.61 17.35
C PHE A 17 5.20 14.14 16.66
N PRO A 18 6.02 14.95 17.36
CA PRO A 18 7.25 15.48 16.77
C PRO A 18 8.15 14.33 16.32
N PRO A 19 8.86 14.47 15.17
CA PRO A 19 9.66 13.40 14.57
C PRO A 19 10.65 12.76 15.55
N MET A 20 11.11 13.53 16.54
CA MET A 20 12.00 13.12 17.62
C MET A 20 11.47 11.99 18.52
N ARG A 21 10.16 11.97 18.82
CA ARG A 21 9.58 10.90 19.65
C ARG A 21 9.51 9.59 18.87
N ARG A 22 9.26 9.65 17.56
CA ARG A 22 9.18 8.47 16.71
C ARG A 22 10.54 7.80 16.55
N THR A 23 11.59 8.58 16.31
CA THR A 23 12.97 8.05 16.24
C THR A 23 13.38 7.42 17.57
N MET A 24 12.99 8.04 18.70
CA MET A 24 13.24 7.47 20.04
C MET A 24 12.60 6.09 20.21
N TYR A 25 11.34 5.91 19.82
CA TYR A 25 10.67 4.60 19.91
C TYR A 25 11.29 3.54 19.00
N VAL A 26 11.73 3.93 17.80
CA VAL A 26 12.39 3.03 16.85
C VAL A 26 13.72 2.52 17.42
N VAL A 27 14.52 3.42 18.00
CA VAL A 27 15.79 3.08 18.67
C VAL A 27 15.54 2.22 19.90
N LEU A 28 14.55 2.58 20.74
CA LEU A 28 14.23 1.81 21.95
C LEU A 28 13.85 0.36 21.63
N ARG A 29 13.04 0.13 20.59
CA ARG A 29 12.69 -1.24 20.15
C ARG A 29 13.89 -2.01 19.64
N LEU A 30 14.78 -1.36 18.89
CA LEU A 30 16.01 -2.00 18.42
C LEU A 30 16.88 -2.44 19.60
N VAL A 31 17.08 -1.57 20.59
CA VAL A 31 17.84 -1.88 21.80
C VAL A 31 17.23 -3.07 22.55
N LEU A 32 15.90 -3.07 22.74
CA LEU A 32 15.21 -4.19 23.40
C LEU A 32 15.41 -5.52 22.64
N LEU A 33 15.30 -5.51 21.31
CA LEU A 33 15.52 -6.72 20.50
C LEU A 33 16.98 -7.20 20.56
N ILE A 34 17.94 -6.29 20.54
CA ILE A 34 19.36 -6.62 20.72
C ILE A 34 19.58 -7.28 22.09
N CYS A 35 19.06 -6.69 23.18
CA CYS A 35 19.18 -7.27 24.52
C CYS A 35 18.59 -8.68 24.60
N VAL A 36 17.39 -8.90 24.06
CA VAL A 36 16.76 -10.23 24.01
C VAL A 36 17.59 -11.22 23.20
N SER A 37 18.15 -10.79 22.06
CA SER A 37 18.96 -11.65 21.19
C SER A 37 20.29 -12.05 21.84
N LEU A 38 20.94 -11.14 22.57
CA LEU A 38 22.17 -11.43 23.31
C LEU A 38 21.90 -12.38 24.47
N TRP A 39 20.78 -12.22 25.16
CA TRP A 39 20.35 -13.14 26.21
C TRP A 39 20.09 -14.56 25.67
N LEU A 40 19.45 -14.67 24.49
CA LEU A 40 19.23 -15.95 23.83
C LEU A 40 20.56 -16.57 23.36
N ALA A 41 21.46 -15.77 22.79
CA ALA A 41 22.79 -16.23 22.39
C ALA A 41 23.58 -16.75 23.60
N PHE A 42 23.51 -16.09 24.75
CA PHE A 42 24.13 -16.53 26.00
C PHE A 42 23.62 -17.92 26.43
N ILE A 43 22.29 -18.15 26.40
CA ILE A 43 21.70 -19.46 26.73
C ILE A 43 22.15 -20.55 25.75
N ILE A 44 22.16 -20.25 24.45
CA ILE A 44 22.61 -21.21 23.42
C ILE A 44 24.10 -21.53 23.61
N ASN A 45 24.91 -20.53 23.92
CA ASN A 45 26.34 -20.71 24.17
C ASN A 45 26.62 -21.51 25.43
N HIS A 46 25.81 -21.34 26.48
CA HIS A 46 25.86 -22.20 27.65
C HIS A 46 25.57 -23.66 27.30
N LYS A 47 24.56 -23.93 26.48
CA LYS A 47 24.29 -25.30 26.01
C LYS A 47 25.41 -25.87 25.15
N ASN A 48 26.02 -25.05 24.30
CA ASN A 48 27.17 -25.47 23.49
C ASN A 48 28.39 -25.78 24.36
N TYR A 49 28.62 -24.98 25.40
CA TYR A 49 29.63 -25.24 26.42
C TYR A 49 29.39 -26.60 27.09
N ASP A 50 28.19 -26.81 27.64
CA ASP A 50 27.83 -28.05 28.33
C ASP A 50 27.93 -29.26 27.39
N TYR A 51 27.54 -29.12 26.12
CA TYR A 51 27.65 -30.18 25.14
C TYR A 51 29.11 -30.55 24.88
N VAL A 52 29.99 -29.57 24.66
CA VAL A 52 31.42 -29.81 24.44
C VAL A 52 32.06 -30.38 25.71
N LEU A 53 31.75 -29.82 26.88
CA LEU A 53 32.25 -30.30 28.16
C LEU A 53 31.81 -31.74 28.43
N ASN A 54 30.53 -32.06 28.27
CA ASN A 54 30.01 -33.42 28.45
C ASN A 54 30.59 -34.40 27.43
N LYS A 55 30.72 -33.99 26.16
CA LYS A 55 31.37 -34.82 25.12
C LYS A 55 32.82 -35.11 25.49
N THR A 56 33.55 -34.11 25.98
CA THR A 56 34.94 -34.33 26.36
C THR A 56 35.05 -35.12 27.67
N LEU A 57 34.20 -34.88 28.67
CA LEU A 57 34.12 -35.68 29.90
C LEU A 57 33.75 -37.15 29.61
N LEU A 58 32.83 -37.40 28.70
CA LEU A 58 32.47 -38.76 28.27
C LEU A 58 33.65 -39.43 27.57
N SER A 59 34.33 -38.71 26.66
CA SER A 59 35.56 -39.18 26.02
C SER A 59 36.66 -39.50 27.04
N ILE A 60 36.79 -38.70 28.09
CA ILE A 60 37.72 -38.94 29.20
C ILE A 60 37.35 -40.24 29.91
N HIS A 61 36.08 -40.41 30.31
CA HIS A 61 35.64 -41.57 31.08
C HIS A 61 35.68 -42.87 30.29
N THR A 62 35.34 -42.84 29.00
CA THR A 62 35.40 -44.03 28.14
C THR A 62 36.85 -44.42 27.86
N ASN A 63 37.74 -43.45 27.60
CA ASN A 63 39.14 -43.72 27.29
C ASN A 63 40.00 -44.02 28.54
N LEU A 64 39.68 -43.45 29.71
CA LEU A 64 40.31 -43.83 30.98
C LEU A 64 39.89 -45.23 31.44
N LYS A 65 38.69 -45.70 31.08
CA LYS A 65 38.27 -47.08 31.36
C LYS A 65 38.89 -48.10 30.40
N THR A 66 39.15 -47.73 29.15
CA THR A 66 39.77 -48.62 28.17
C THR A 66 41.29 -48.62 28.23
N SER A 67 41.91 -47.54 28.70
CA SER A 67 43.35 -47.46 28.89
C SER A 67 43.71 -47.61 30.37
N LYS A 68 44.52 -48.62 30.70
CA LYS A 68 45.21 -48.77 32.00
C LYS A 68 46.21 -47.62 32.26
N LEU A 69 46.03 -46.45 31.64
CA LEU A 69 47.04 -45.42 31.47
C LEU A 69 47.28 -44.65 32.78
N THR A 70 46.30 -44.41 33.63
CA THR A 70 46.54 -43.63 34.88
C THR A 70 47.42 -44.36 35.89
N SER A 71 47.42 -45.69 35.94
CA SER A 71 48.36 -46.46 36.76
C SER A 71 49.68 -46.79 36.05
N VAL A 72 49.66 -46.93 34.71
CA VAL A 72 50.84 -47.36 33.92
C VAL A 72 51.64 -46.18 33.35
N LEU A 73 51.05 -44.98 33.24
CA LEU A 73 51.71 -43.79 32.67
C LEU A 73 52.92 -43.34 33.47
N PRO A 74 52.90 -43.27 34.82
CA PRO A 74 54.10 -42.94 35.58
C PRO A 74 55.23 -43.94 35.32
N GLU A 75 54.94 -45.25 35.34
CA GLU A 75 55.93 -46.31 35.09
C GLU A 75 56.48 -46.29 33.65
N ALA A 76 55.62 -46.00 32.66
CA ALA A 76 56.01 -45.85 31.26
C ALA A 76 56.89 -44.60 31.06
N VAL A 77 56.53 -43.48 31.68
CA VAL A 77 57.32 -42.24 31.64
C VAL A 77 58.65 -42.43 32.36
N GLU A 78 58.66 -43.09 33.52
CA GLU A 78 59.88 -43.44 34.28
C GLU A 78 60.84 -44.28 33.43
N SER A 79 60.35 -45.38 32.84
CA SER A 79 61.18 -46.27 32.03
C SER A 79 61.73 -45.59 30.77
N MET A 80 60.91 -44.79 30.07
CA MET A 80 61.34 -44.05 28.88
C MET A 80 62.33 -42.92 29.20
N LEU A 81 62.19 -42.26 30.35
CA LEU A 81 63.15 -41.25 30.83
C LEU A 81 64.52 -41.88 31.14
N ILE A 82 64.53 -43.05 31.78
CA ILE A 82 65.77 -43.78 32.11
C ILE A 82 66.48 -44.27 30.86
N GLN A 83 65.72 -44.80 29.89
CA GLN A 83 66.24 -45.27 28.60
C GLN A 83 66.59 -44.11 27.63
N LYS A 84 66.38 -42.85 28.03
CA LYS A 84 66.61 -41.63 27.23
C LYS A 84 65.89 -41.61 25.88
N GLN A 85 64.75 -42.30 25.77
CA GLN A 85 63.97 -42.39 24.54
C GLN A 85 63.05 -41.17 24.37
N ARG A 86 63.57 -40.08 23.79
CA ARG A 86 62.84 -38.81 23.70
C ARG A 86 61.64 -38.83 22.75
N GLY A 87 61.74 -39.50 21.60
CA GLY A 87 60.66 -39.56 20.60
C GLY A 87 59.39 -40.27 21.12
N PRO A 88 59.50 -41.53 21.58
CA PRO A 88 58.37 -42.26 22.15
C PRO A 88 57.76 -41.58 23.38
N LEU A 89 58.60 -40.93 24.21
CA LEU A 89 58.13 -40.15 25.35
C LEU A 89 57.30 -38.94 24.90
N GLN A 90 57.74 -38.20 23.89
CA GLN A 90 56.96 -37.08 23.35
C GLN A 90 55.64 -37.57 22.74
N GLU A 91 55.65 -38.69 22.00
CA GLU A 91 54.43 -39.30 21.47
C GLU A 91 53.47 -39.72 22.59
N LEU A 92 53.99 -40.27 23.69
CA LEU A 92 53.20 -40.62 24.87
C LEU A 92 52.59 -39.39 25.56
N LEU A 93 53.33 -38.29 25.65
CA LEU A 93 52.84 -37.02 26.20
C LEU A 93 51.80 -36.35 25.29
N ASP A 94 51.91 -36.54 23.98
CA ASP A 94 51.04 -35.98 22.94
C ASP A 94 49.79 -36.84 22.68
N ARG A 95 49.81 -38.12 23.04
CA ARG A 95 48.64 -39.03 23.03
C ARG A 95 47.52 -38.61 23.99
N ASN A 96 47.72 -37.54 24.75
CA ASN A 96 46.76 -37.04 25.73
C ASN A 96 45.69 -36.10 25.13
N TYR A 97 45.05 -36.50 24.03
CA TYR A 97 43.79 -35.98 23.45
C TYR A 97 43.41 -34.48 23.60
N SER A 98 44.37 -33.57 23.80
CA SER A 98 44.18 -32.13 24.10
C SER A 98 43.55 -31.77 25.45
N ILE A 99 43.46 -32.70 26.42
CA ILE A 99 42.62 -32.56 27.64
C ILE A 99 43.43 -32.20 28.89
N PHE A 100 44.60 -32.80 29.04
CA PHE A 100 45.56 -32.36 30.04
C PHE A 100 46.89 -32.06 29.36
N ALA A 101 47.50 -30.94 29.72
CA ALA A 101 48.90 -30.71 29.41
C ALA A 101 49.73 -31.51 30.40
N LEU A 102 50.58 -32.40 29.89
CA LEU A 102 51.55 -33.13 30.70
C LEU A 102 52.87 -32.40 30.65
N VAL A 103 53.45 -32.14 31.83
CA VAL A 103 54.73 -31.44 31.95
C VAL A 103 55.67 -32.27 32.81
N VAL A 104 56.78 -32.71 32.22
CA VAL A 104 57.83 -33.47 32.91
C VAL A 104 58.94 -32.51 33.33
N THR A 105 59.35 -32.58 34.59
CA THR A 105 60.43 -31.77 35.17
C THR A 105 61.48 -32.64 35.85
N ASP A 106 62.68 -32.09 36.07
CA ASP A 106 63.81 -32.77 36.72
C ASP A 106 63.88 -32.60 38.25
N CYS A 107 62.78 -32.14 38.88
CA CYS A 107 62.77 -31.90 40.32
C CYS A 107 62.93 -33.20 41.12
N ARG A 108 63.97 -33.26 41.98
CA ARG A 108 64.33 -34.45 42.77
C ARG A 108 63.86 -34.42 44.23
N THR A 109 63.20 -33.34 44.64
CA THR A 109 62.69 -33.20 46.00
C THR A 109 61.24 -33.68 46.07
N ASP A 110 60.79 -34.06 47.26
CA ASP A 110 59.39 -34.32 47.60
C ASP A 110 58.65 -33.05 48.07
N ALA A 111 59.38 -31.98 48.41
CA ALA A 111 58.84 -30.71 48.86
C ALA A 111 57.92 -30.05 47.82
N LEU A 112 56.77 -29.52 48.22
CA LEU A 112 55.80 -28.92 47.29
C LEU A 112 56.44 -27.86 46.36
N TYR A 113 57.33 -27.03 46.91
CA TYR A 113 58.03 -25.96 46.20
C TYR A 113 59.38 -26.44 45.65
N CYS A 114 59.62 -26.24 44.35
CA CYS A 114 60.86 -26.60 43.65
C CYS A 114 61.23 -25.51 42.63
N PRO A 115 61.87 -24.41 43.08
CA PRO A 115 62.06 -23.21 42.27
C PRO A 115 63.03 -23.43 41.10
N ASP A 116 64.04 -24.27 41.29
CA ASP A 116 65.09 -24.53 40.28
C ASP A 116 64.73 -25.65 39.29
N GLN A 117 63.46 -26.06 39.23
CA GLN A 117 63.05 -27.15 38.34
C GLN A 117 63.14 -26.76 36.86
N LYS A 118 63.76 -27.62 36.06
CA LYS A 118 63.83 -27.49 34.60
C LYS A 118 62.77 -28.37 33.96
N VAL A 119 62.00 -27.77 33.06
CA VAL A 119 61.06 -28.51 32.21
C VAL A 119 61.85 -29.34 31.20
N LEU A 120 61.68 -30.65 31.26
CA LEU A 120 62.34 -31.61 30.39
C LEU A 120 61.55 -31.81 29.09
N MET A 121 60.23 -32.00 29.20
CA MET A 121 59.31 -32.17 28.08
C MET A 121 57.90 -31.69 28.45
N THR A 122 57.16 -31.23 27.45
CA THR A 122 55.76 -30.85 27.58
C THR A 122 54.96 -31.41 26.43
N THR A 123 53.66 -31.63 26.63
CA THR A 123 52.72 -31.82 25.52
C THR A 123 52.89 -30.70 24.48
N SER A 124 52.86 -31.06 23.21
CA SER A 124 53.07 -30.17 22.08
C SER A 124 52.09 -28.99 22.10
N PRO A 125 52.54 -27.74 21.89
CA PRO A 125 51.70 -26.54 22.01
C PRO A 125 50.54 -26.52 21.01
N ASN A 126 50.70 -27.15 19.85
CA ASN A 126 49.65 -27.26 18.82
C ASN A 126 48.49 -28.18 19.23
N LEU A 127 48.67 -28.99 20.28
CA LEU A 127 47.65 -29.89 20.83
C LEU A 127 47.00 -29.32 22.09
N LEU A 128 47.42 -28.13 22.54
CA LEU A 128 46.90 -27.51 23.75
C LEU A 128 45.83 -26.48 23.41
N VAL A 129 44.71 -26.59 24.12
CA VAL A 129 43.57 -25.67 23.99
C VAL A 129 43.89 -24.29 24.56
N ARG A 130 44.81 -24.20 25.53
CA ARG A 130 45.23 -22.96 26.21
C ARG A 130 46.76 -22.91 26.32
N LYS A 131 47.31 -21.70 26.44
CA LYS A 131 48.74 -21.50 26.73
C LYS A 131 49.09 -22.18 28.06
N LEU A 132 50.20 -22.90 28.09
CA LEU A 132 50.72 -23.48 29.32
C LEU A 132 51.00 -22.38 30.36
N PRO A 133 50.76 -22.65 31.65
CA PRO A 133 51.16 -21.76 32.72
C PRO A 133 52.68 -21.57 32.75
N ALA A 134 53.14 -20.40 33.20
CA ALA A 134 54.55 -20.13 33.42
C ALA A 134 55.16 -21.13 34.42
N ARG A 135 56.47 -21.40 34.32
CA ARG A 135 57.18 -22.40 35.15
C ARG A 135 56.98 -22.18 36.65
N GLU A 136 56.91 -20.92 37.06
CA GLU A 136 56.71 -20.47 38.44
C GLU A 136 55.34 -20.90 39.01
N ASN A 137 54.35 -21.08 38.13
CA ASN A 137 52.97 -21.44 38.51
C ASN A 137 52.73 -22.96 38.54
N LEU A 138 53.72 -23.79 38.19
CA LEU A 138 53.59 -25.25 38.21
C LEU A 138 53.29 -25.81 39.61
N VAL A 139 53.66 -25.09 40.68
CA VAL A 139 53.37 -25.46 42.07
C VAL A 139 51.86 -25.58 42.38
N ASN A 140 51.02 -24.89 41.60
CA ASN A 140 49.57 -24.87 41.80
C ASN A 140 48.85 -26.06 41.15
N TYR A 141 49.58 -26.96 40.51
CA TYR A 141 49.01 -28.10 39.79
C TYR A 141 49.39 -29.44 40.43
N PRO A 142 48.49 -30.44 40.35
CA PRO A 142 48.80 -31.77 40.87
C PRO A 142 49.98 -32.38 40.12
N PHE A 143 50.86 -33.06 40.85
CA PHE A 143 52.01 -33.75 40.30
C PHE A 143 52.18 -35.16 40.86
N ILE A 144 52.79 -36.01 40.05
CA ILE A 144 53.21 -37.37 40.43
C ILE A 144 54.73 -37.39 40.47
N LEU A 145 55.29 -37.96 41.55
CA LEU A 145 56.72 -38.16 41.69
C LEU A 145 57.17 -39.33 40.82
N LEU A 146 58.12 -39.08 39.93
CA LEU A 146 58.76 -40.11 39.10
C LEU A 146 59.96 -40.68 39.88
N ARG A 147 60.06 -42.00 39.99
CA ARG A 147 61.08 -42.70 40.80
C ARG A 147 61.89 -43.70 39.95
N LEU A 148 63.11 -44.02 40.39
CA LEU A 148 63.86 -45.12 39.76
C LEU A 148 63.26 -46.50 40.10
N PRO A 149 63.25 -47.45 39.16
CA PRO A 149 62.86 -48.83 39.41
C PRO A 149 63.88 -49.54 40.32
N VAL A 150 63.40 -50.40 41.22
CA VAL A 150 64.26 -51.22 42.08
C VAL A 150 64.74 -52.43 41.27
N PRO A 151 66.04 -52.76 41.26
CA PRO A 151 66.51 -53.99 40.61
C PRO A 151 65.85 -55.20 41.27
N ALA A 152 65.36 -56.14 40.46
CA ALA A 152 64.52 -57.28 40.89
C ALA A 152 65.14 -58.19 41.97
N VAL A 153 66.43 -58.04 42.27
CA VAL A 153 67.18 -58.83 43.25
C VAL A 153 67.14 -58.23 44.66
N ALA A 154 66.74 -56.96 44.83
CA ALA A 154 66.64 -56.30 46.15
C ALA A 154 65.21 -56.35 46.69
N SER A 155 64.76 -57.55 47.05
CA SER A 155 63.51 -57.72 47.79
C SER A 155 63.78 -57.57 49.30
N ARG A 156 63.06 -56.63 49.95
CA ARG A 156 62.79 -56.52 51.41
C ARG A 156 63.51 -55.46 52.27
N SER A 157 63.99 -54.35 51.71
CA SER A 157 64.19 -53.14 52.54
C SER A 157 63.40 -51.96 51.96
N GLN A 158 62.52 -51.36 52.79
CA GLN A 158 61.74 -50.14 52.49
C GLN A 158 62.65 -48.89 52.46
N ALA A 159 63.73 -48.93 51.69
CA ALA A 159 64.51 -47.73 51.43
C ALA A 159 63.71 -46.81 50.48
N PRO A 160 63.60 -45.50 50.76
CA PRO A 160 62.90 -44.57 49.88
C PRO A 160 63.57 -44.54 48.49
N ARG A 161 62.78 -44.79 47.44
CA ARG A 161 63.28 -44.79 46.06
C ARG A 161 63.72 -43.37 45.66
N PRO A 162 64.89 -43.19 45.03
CA PRO A 162 65.34 -41.88 44.58
C PRO A 162 64.39 -41.32 43.53
N ILE A 163 64.01 -40.05 43.71
CA ILE A 163 63.12 -39.29 42.83
C ILE A 163 63.93 -38.77 41.64
N ILE A 164 63.45 -39.04 40.42
CA ILE A 164 64.09 -38.61 39.16
C ILE A 164 63.46 -37.36 38.55
N GLY A 165 62.24 -37.03 38.94
CA GLY A 165 61.50 -35.90 38.39
C GLY A 165 60.05 -35.84 38.86
N ARG A 166 59.30 -34.89 38.29
CA ARG A 166 57.85 -34.76 38.49
C ARG A 166 57.11 -34.72 37.18
N LEU A 167 55.96 -35.37 37.15
CA LEU A 167 54.97 -35.28 36.08
C LEU A 167 53.79 -34.44 36.58
N TYR A 168 53.64 -33.21 36.08
CA TYR A 168 52.50 -32.35 36.35
C TYR A 168 51.37 -32.64 35.37
N THR A 169 50.14 -32.66 35.88
CA THR A 169 48.91 -32.78 35.09
C THR A 169 48.12 -31.48 35.16
N ILE A 170 48.04 -30.77 34.04
CA ILE A 170 47.37 -29.46 33.96
C ILE A 170 46.08 -29.61 33.15
N SER A 171 44.92 -29.36 33.76
CA SER A 171 43.65 -29.30 33.03
C SER A 171 43.66 -28.12 32.06
N THR A 172 43.42 -28.37 30.78
CA THR A 172 43.28 -27.31 29.76
C THR A 172 41.86 -26.78 29.65
N MET A 173 40.91 -27.32 30.43
CA MET A 173 39.51 -26.92 30.42
C MET A 173 39.21 -25.80 31.43
N PRO A 174 38.38 -24.81 31.07
CA PRO A 174 37.84 -23.84 32.02
C PRO A 174 37.02 -24.52 33.11
N ALA A 175 37.05 -23.93 34.31
CA ALA A 175 36.30 -24.42 35.47
C ALA A 175 34.79 -24.12 35.36
N SER A 176 34.42 -23.04 34.65
CA SER A 176 33.03 -22.63 34.49
C SER A 176 32.78 -22.00 33.12
N PHE A 177 31.51 -22.06 32.68
CA PHE A 177 31.07 -21.34 31.49
C PHE A 177 31.29 -19.83 31.62
N ALA A 178 31.07 -19.26 32.80
CA ALA A 178 31.21 -17.82 33.01
C ALA A 178 32.65 -17.34 32.77
N ASP A 179 33.64 -18.12 33.22
CA ASP A 179 35.05 -17.80 33.02
C ASP A 179 35.45 -17.91 31.54
N ASP A 180 35.03 -19.00 30.87
CA ASP A 180 35.32 -19.20 29.44
C ASP A 180 34.65 -18.14 28.57
N TYR A 181 33.39 -17.81 28.87
CA TYR A 181 32.63 -16.81 28.15
C TYR A 181 33.20 -15.40 28.37
N HIS A 182 33.67 -15.09 29.58
CA HIS A 182 34.34 -13.82 29.87
C HIS A 182 35.69 -13.69 29.17
N GLU A 183 36.47 -14.77 29.07
CA GLU A 183 37.70 -14.79 28.27
C GLU A 183 37.40 -14.63 26.78
N TRP A 184 36.36 -15.29 26.27
CA TRP A 184 35.89 -15.08 24.90
C TRP A 184 35.47 -13.63 24.64
N LEU A 185 34.79 -12.97 25.59
CA LEU A 185 34.41 -11.55 25.44
C LEU A 185 35.63 -10.61 25.31
N LYS A 186 36.80 -11.00 25.83
CA LYS A 186 38.05 -10.24 25.68
C LYS A 186 38.69 -10.44 24.31
N ASP A 187 38.58 -11.64 23.74
CA ASP A 187 39.11 -11.98 22.42
C ASP A 187 38.12 -12.87 21.62
N PRO A 188 37.07 -12.27 21.03
CA PRO A 188 35.99 -13.03 20.41
C PRO A 188 36.39 -13.70 19.08
N PHE A 189 37.55 -13.33 18.53
CA PHE A 189 38.10 -13.84 17.27
C PHE A 189 39.25 -14.82 17.47
N GLY A 190 39.50 -15.26 18.71
CA GLY A 190 40.51 -16.26 19.01
C GLY A 190 40.30 -17.56 18.23
N ASP A 191 41.41 -18.23 17.88
CA ASP A 191 41.40 -19.43 17.04
C ASP A 191 41.03 -20.71 17.82
N TYR A 192 39.96 -20.63 18.61
CA TYR A 192 39.44 -21.75 19.40
C TYR A 192 38.09 -22.21 18.84
N SER A 193 37.94 -23.53 18.67
CA SER A 193 36.77 -24.12 18.00
C SER A 193 35.44 -23.80 18.70
N LEU A 194 35.40 -23.81 20.03
CA LEU A 194 34.21 -23.44 20.81
C LEU A 194 33.92 -21.94 20.72
N TRP A 195 34.94 -21.10 20.73
CA TRP A 195 34.78 -19.64 20.58
C TRP A 195 34.27 -19.26 19.19
N LYS A 196 34.69 -19.98 18.14
CA LYS A 196 34.09 -19.83 16.80
C LYS A 196 32.60 -20.17 16.82
N THR A 197 32.19 -21.18 17.59
CA THR A 197 30.76 -21.49 17.79
C THR A 197 30.05 -20.34 18.52
N TYR A 198 30.62 -19.79 19.60
CA TYR A 198 30.04 -18.63 20.32
C TYR A 198 29.89 -17.39 19.47
N LEU A 199 30.89 -17.12 18.62
CA LEU A 199 30.84 -16.02 17.67
C LEU A 199 29.72 -16.24 16.65
N THR A 200 29.65 -17.44 16.06
CA THR A 200 28.67 -17.78 15.02
C THR A 200 27.23 -17.69 15.56
N THR A 201 26.97 -18.23 16.75
CA THR A 201 25.64 -18.17 17.38
C THR A 201 25.24 -16.74 17.76
N THR A 202 26.17 -15.95 18.29
CA THR A 202 25.94 -14.55 18.65
C THR A 202 25.64 -13.70 17.42
N VAL A 203 26.45 -13.84 16.36
CA VAL A 203 26.25 -13.14 15.08
C VAL A 203 24.91 -13.53 14.46
N ASN A 204 24.61 -14.83 14.38
CA ASN A 204 23.34 -15.30 13.83
C ASN A 204 22.13 -14.77 14.62
N SER A 205 22.23 -14.70 15.95
CA SER A 205 21.18 -14.15 16.81
C SER A 205 20.97 -12.65 16.59
N LEU A 206 22.05 -11.88 16.42
CA LEU A 206 21.99 -10.46 16.11
C LEU A 206 21.40 -10.20 14.71
N VAL A 207 21.80 -10.99 13.70
CA VAL A 207 21.23 -10.91 12.35
C VAL A 207 19.73 -11.21 12.37
N ALA A 208 19.31 -12.25 13.10
CA ALA A 208 17.89 -12.58 13.27
C ALA A 208 17.12 -11.43 13.94
N ALA A 209 17.67 -10.82 14.98
CA ALA A 209 17.06 -9.68 15.67
C ALA A 209 16.90 -8.46 14.73
N LEU A 210 17.91 -8.17 13.92
CA LEU A 210 17.85 -7.11 12.92
C LEU A 210 16.75 -7.37 11.88
N LEU A 211 16.65 -8.61 11.37
CA LEU A 211 15.60 -8.99 10.42
C LEU A 211 14.20 -8.82 11.01
N VAL A 212 13.99 -9.31 12.24
CA VAL A 212 12.71 -9.15 12.96
C VAL A 212 12.37 -7.67 13.15
N TRP A 213 13.36 -6.85 13.54
CA TRP A 213 13.18 -5.40 13.68
C TRP A 213 12.76 -4.74 12.37
N VAL A 214 13.45 -5.04 11.25
CA VAL A 214 13.10 -4.50 9.92
C VAL A 214 11.68 -4.87 9.53
N ILE A 215 11.28 -6.13 9.69
CA ILE A 215 9.94 -6.62 9.35
C ILE A 215 8.88 -5.89 10.19
N LEU A 216 9.11 -5.74 11.48
CA LEU A 216 8.18 -5.08 12.40
C LEU A 216 8.01 -3.59 12.06
N GLU A 217 9.10 -2.88 11.78
CA GLU A 217 9.05 -1.47 11.37
C GLU A 217 8.36 -1.28 10.01
N LEU A 218 8.60 -2.19 9.06
CA LEU A 218 7.90 -2.20 7.77
C LEU A 218 6.39 -2.35 7.98
N PHE A 219 5.96 -3.30 8.80
CA PHE A 219 4.55 -3.57 9.06
C PHE A 219 3.85 -2.36 9.71
N ILE A 220 4.50 -1.74 10.71
CA ILE A 220 3.98 -0.53 11.35
C ILE A 220 3.89 0.63 10.35
N LYS A 221 4.90 0.81 9.50
CA LYS A 221 4.90 1.84 8.46
C LYS A 221 3.76 1.63 7.46
N ILE A 222 3.54 0.39 7.00
CA ILE A 222 2.44 0.04 6.11
C ILE A 222 1.10 0.36 6.77
N LYS A 223 0.88 -0.06 8.02
CA LYS A 223 -0.36 0.24 8.75
C LYS A 223 -0.62 1.74 8.89
N LEU A 224 0.42 2.53 9.16
CA LEU A 224 0.29 3.99 9.25
C LEU A 224 -0.10 4.62 7.91
N ILE A 225 0.51 4.17 6.80
CA ILE A 225 0.18 4.65 5.45
C ILE A 225 -1.25 4.27 5.08
N GLN A 226 -1.65 3.02 5.34
CA GLN A 226 -3.02 2.55 5.11
C GLN A 226 -4.04 3.34 5.91
N GLY A 227 -3.75 3.64 7.19
CA GLY A 227 -4.62 4.45 8.03
C GLY A 227 -4.81 5.87 7.49
N ARG A 228 -3.73 6.52 7.03
CA ARG A 228 -3.81 7.84 6.38
C ARG A 228 -4.60 7.80 5.08
N ALA A 229 -4.37 6.79 4.25
CA ALA A 229 -5.10 6.63 2.99
C ALA A 229 -6.60 6.37 3.23
N ALA A 230 -6.95 5.63 4.28
CA ALA A 230 -8.35 5.39 4.65
C ALA A 230 -9.03 6.69 5.12
N LEU A 231 -8.36 7.48 5.96
CA LEU A 231 -8.88 8.78 6.40
C LEU A 231 -9.06 9.76 5.24
N GLU A 232 -8.14 9.77 4.28
CA GLU A 232 -8.24 10.63 3.10
C GLU A 232 -9.42 10.22 2.20
N ARG A 233 -9.62 8.90 2.00
CA ARG A 233 -10.79 8.39 1.26
C ARG A 233 -12.10 8.79 1.94
N GLU A 234 -12.15 8.74 3.27
CA GLU A 234 -13.32 9.15 4.04
C GLU A 234 -13.61 10.65 3.86
N ARG A 235 -12.57 11.50 3.92
CA ARG A 235 -12.74 12.95 3.65
C ARG A 235 -13.25 13.23 2.25
N ILE A 236 -12.68 12.56 1.25
CA ILE A 236 -13.11 12.71 -0.15
C ILE A 236 -14.56 12.25 -0.32
N LEU A 237 -14.94 11.13 0.29
CA LEU A 237 -16.31 10.61 0.20
C LEU A 237 -17.32 11.55 0.84
N ILE A 238 -17.01 12.11 2.02
CA ILE A 238 -17.87 13.10 2.69
C ILE A 238 -17.95 14.39 1.88
N ALA A 239 -16.82 14.91 1.39
CA ALA A 239 -16.79 16.12 0.57
C ALA A 239 -17.59 15.95 -0.72
N ASN A 240 -17.51 14.78 -1.35
CA ASN A 240 -18.34 14.45 -2.50
C ASN A 240 -19.82 14.43 -2.10
N ALA A 241 -20.20 13.72 -1.03
CA ALA A 241 -21.59 13.67 -0.57
C ALA A 241 -22.17 15.07 -0.29
N ASP A 242 -21.42 15.94 0.39
CA ASP A 242 -21.84 17.32 0.66
C ASP A 242 -22.00 18.14 -0.64
N LYS A 243 -21.10 17.96 -1.59
CA LYS A 243 -21.19 18.58 -2.93
C LYS A 243 -22.43 18.09 -3.69
N TYR A 244 -22.78 16.81 -3.58
CA TYR A 244 -24.00 16.25 -4.15
C TYR A 244 -25.27 16.79 -3.49
N LEU A 245 -25.27 16.95 -2.16
CA LEU A 245 -26.41 17.54 -1.43
C LEU A 245 -26.66 18.98 -1.87
N ARG A 246 -25.62 19.80 -2.02
CA ARG A 246 -25.74 21.18 -2.53
C ARG A 246 -26.34 21.21 -3.94
N ARG A 247 -25.95 20.27 -4.81
CA ARG A 247 -26.51 20.18 -6.17
C ARG A 247 -28.02 19.88 -6.16
N MET A 248 -28.50 19.11 -5.19
CA MET A 248 -29.93 18.84 -5.05
C MET A 248 -30.67 20.08 -4.55
N GLU A 249 -30.09 20.81 -3.60
CA GLU A 249 -30.64 22.10 -3.13
C GLU A 249 -30.73 23.14 -4.25
N ASP A 250 -29.69 23.25 -5.09
CA ASP A 250 -29.70 24.15 -6.24
C ASP A 250 -30.78 23.76 -7.26
N LYS A 251 -30.99 22.46 -7.50
CA LYS A 251 -32.06 21.97 -8.38
C LYS A 251 -33.45 22.26 -7.82
N GLU A 252 -33.67 22.03 -6.53
CA GLU A 252 -34.93 22.38 -5.85
C GLU A 252 -35.24 23.88 -6.01
N ALA A 253 -34.23 24.74 -5.80
CA ALA A 253 -34.36 26.18 -5.98
C ALA A 253 -34.68 26.57 -7.43
N GLN A 254 -34.02 25.94 -8.41
CA GLN A 254 -34.27 26.20 -9.83
C GLN A 254 -35.70 25.79 -10.26
N ILE A 255 -36.21 24.66 -9.75
CA ILE A 255 -37.59 24.22 -10.06
C ILE A 255 -38.59 25.21 -9.44
N ALA A 256 -38.39 25.62 -8.19
CA ALA A 256 -39.26 26.60 -7.53
C ALA A 256 -39.25 27.97 -8.23
N GLU A 257 -38.09 28.41 -8.73
CA GLU A 257 -37.99 29.64 -9.51
C GLU A 257 -38.68 29.51 -10.88
N GLN A 258 -38.57 28.35 -11.54
CA GLN A 258 -39.29 28.07 -12.79
C GLN A 258 -40.80 28.05 -12.59
N GLU A 259 -41.29 27.44 -11.50
CA GLU A 259 -42.71 27.46 -11.15
C GLU A 259 -43.21 28.90 -10.96
N LYS A 260 -42.47 29.71 -10.21
CA LYS A 260 -42.81 31.13 -9.99
C LYS A 260 -42.79 31.95 -11.27
N ALA A 261 -41.79 31.73 -12.14
CA ALA A 261 -41.70 32.43 -13.43
C ALA A 261 -42.83 32.02 -14.38
N SER A 262 -43.17 30.73 -14.41
CA SER A 262 -44.30 30.22 -15.19
C SER A 262 -45.61 30.82 -14.70
N TYR A 263 -45.82 30.89 -13.37
CA TYR A 263 -46.99 31.52 -12.77
C TYR A 263 -47.16 32.98 -13.21
N ALA A 264 -46.08 33.77 -13.16
CA ALA A 264 -46.10 35.17 -13.59
C ALA A 264 -46.40 35.33 -15.10
N GLN A 265 -45.89 34.42 -15.94
CA GLN A 265 -46.19 34.43 -17.38
C GLN A 265 -47.67 34.14 -17.66
N PHE A 266 -48.25 33.15 -16.97
CA PHE A 266 -49.66 32.84 -17.11
C PHE A 266 -50.56 33.97 -16.60
N GLU A 267 -50.21 34.61 -15.49
CA GLU A 267 -50.96 35.74 -14.96
C GLU A 267 -51.01 36.92 -15.96
N VAL A 268 -49.88 37.21 -16.62
CA VAL A 268 -49.80 38.23 -17.68
C VAL A 268 -50.64 37.85 -18.91
N LEU A 269 -50.60 36.58 -19.34
CA LEU A 269 -51.41 36.10 -20.46
C LEU A 269 -52.90 36.20 -20.18
N ILE A 270 -53.35 35.76 -18.99
CA ILE A 270 -54.75 35.85 -18.56
C ILE A 270 -55.17 37.32 -18.47
N GLY A 271 -54.34 38.19 -17.90
CA GLY A 271 -54.61 39.62 -17.83
C GLY A 271 -54.82 40.25 -19.22
N ARG A 272 -53.96 39.90 -20.19
CA ARG A 272 -54.05 40.43 -21.55
C ARG A 272 -55.26 39.91 -22.32
N ILE A 273 -55.67 38.67 -22.08
CA ILE A 273 -56.90 38.11 -22.68
C ILE A 273 -58.13 38.83 -22.11
N LYS A 274 -58.19 39.08 -20.80
CA LYS A 274 -59.30 39.84 -20.17
C LYS A 274 -59.37 41.29 -20.66
N GLU A 275 -58.23 41.92 -20.88
CA GLU A 275 -58.18 43.27 -21.46
C GLU A 275 -58.69 43.29 -22.91
N LEU A 276 -58.28 42.30 -23.73
CA LEU A 276 -58.80 42.12 -25.08
C LEU A 276 -60.32 41.87 -25.09
N GLU A 277 -60.82 41.06 -24.15
CA GLU A 277 -62.25 40.79 -23.97
C GLU A 277 -63.03 42.07 -23.63
N ALA A 278 -62.52 42.89 -22.70
CA ALA A 278 -63.13 44.18 -22.36
C ALA A 278 -63.18 45.17 -23.55
N THR A 279 -62.21 45.06 -24.46
CA THR A 279 -62.14 45.91 -25.67
C THR A 279 -63.06 45.40 -26.78
N LEU A 280 -63.36 44.10 -26.82
CA LEU A 280 -64.15 43.41 -27.86
C LEU A 280 -65.63 43.20 -27.48
N HIS A 281 -66.20 44.15 -26.75
CA HIS A 281 -67.51 44.04 -26.08
C HIS A 281 -68.76 43.89 -27.00
N HIS A 282 -68.59 43.61 -28.30
CA HIS A 282 -69.68 43.57 -29.29
C HIS A 282 -69.90 42.23 -30.01
N ASP A 283 -69.03 41.22 -29.88
CA ASP A 283 -69.18 39.93 -30.57
C ASP A 283 -69.29 38.75 -29.60
N ARG A 284 -70.48 38.15 -29.51
CA ARG A 284 -70.79 37.01 -28.64
C ARG A 284 -70.01 35.73 -29.02
N GLU A 285 -69.65 35.58 -30.29
CA GLU A 285 -68.82 34.46 -30.77
C GLU A 285 -67.35 34.60 -30.30
N GLN A 286 -66.85 35.83 -30.18
CA GLN A 286 -65.48 36.07 -29.72
C GLN A 286 -65.35 35.88 -28.21
N GLN A 287 -66.41 36.17 -27.43
CA GLN A 287 -66.45 35.85 -25.99
C GLN A 287 -66.36 34.34 -25.75
N LEU A 288 -67.15 33.52 -26.47
CA LEU A 288 -67.09 32.07 -26.35
C LEU A 288 -65.72 31.51 -26.77
N ALA A 289 -65.09 32.09 -27.81
CA ALA A 289 -63.74 31.71 -28.22
C ALA A 289 -62.69 32.10 -27.17
N ALA A 290 -62.80 33.28 -26.56
CA ALA A 290 -61.90 33.73 -25.50
C ALA A 290 -62.03 32.86 -24.24
N GLU A 291 -63.25 32.51 -23.81
CA GLU A 291 -63.50 31.59 -22.70
C GLU A 291 -62.90 30.20 -22.97
N ALA A 292 -63.06 29.67 -24.19
CA ALA A 292 -62.46 28.40 -24.57
C ALA A 292 -60.91 28.44 -24.54
N ILE A 293 -60.31 29.56 -24.95
CA ILE A 293 -58.86 29.78 -24.89
C ILE A 293 -58.39 29.85 -23.43
N ILE A 294 -59.07 30.63 -22.57
CA ILE A 294 -58.76 30.72 -21.13
C ILE A 294 -58.80 29.35 -20.48
N HIS A 295 -59.86 28.57 -20.75
CA HIS A 295 -60.00 27.24 -20.19
C HIS A 295 -58.90 26.28 -20.68
N SER A 296 -58.49 26.37 -21.95
CA SER A 296 -57.37 25.56 -22.47
C SER A 296 -56.03 25.93 -21.80
N ILE A 297 -55.79 27.21 -21.57
CA ILE A 297 -54.59 27.71 -20.88
C ILE A 297 -54.60 27.28 -19.41
N GLU A 298 -55.75 27.34 -18.73
CA GLU A 298 -55.90 26.86 -17.36
C GLU A 298 -55.66 25.36 -17.24
N GLN A 299 -56.13 24.56 -18.20
CA GLN A 299 -55.84 23.11 -18.23
C GLN A 299 -54.36 22.82 -18.45
N GLU A 300 -53.70 23.53 -19.37
CA GLU A 300 -52.25 23.40 -19.59
C GLU A 300 -51.45 23.82 -18.36
N TRP A 301 -51.87 24.90 -17.70
CA TRP A 301 -51.27 25.36 -16.45
C TRP A 301 -51.40 24.31 -15.35
N GLN A 302 -52.59 23.74 -15.14
CA GLN A 302 -52.80 22.68 -14.15
C GLN A 302 -51.92 21.46 -14.44
N ALA A 303 -51.78 21.07 -15.71
CA ALA A 303 -50.89 19.98 -16.10
C ALA A 303 -49.42 20.28 -15.79
N GLN A 304 -48.95 21.51 -16.07
CA GLN A 304 -47.58 21.92 -15.75
C GLN A 304 -47.32 21.99 -14.24
N VAL A 305 -48.28 22.52 -13.45
CA VAL A 305 -48.16 22.58 -11.99
C VAL A 305 -48.06 21.18 -11.39
N VAL A 306 -48.88 20.24 -11.85
CA VAL A 306 -48.80 18.84 -11.42
C VAL A 306 -47.43 18.25 -11.77
N GLN A 307 -46.92 18.51 -12.96
CA GLN A 307 -45.61 18.03 -13.40
C GLN A 307 -44.46 18.58 -12.53
N PHE A 308 -44.46 19.89 -12.22
CA PHE A 308 -43.44 20.48 -11.35
C PHE A 308 -43.54 19.95 -9.92
N ARG A 309 -44.76 19.80 -9.40
CA ARG A 309 -44.99 19.24 -8.07
C ARG A 309 -44.49 17.81 -7.95
N GLU A 310 -44.75 16.96 -8.96
CA GLU A 310 -44.22 15.60 -9.02
C GLU A 310 -42.69 15.59 -9.06
N GLN A 311 -42.07 16.46 -9.87
CA GLN A 311 -40.61 16.60 -9.94
C GLN A 311 -40.01 17.02 -8.59
N LEU A 312 -40.66 17.95 -7.89
CA LEU A 312 -40.19 18.47 -6.60
C LEU A 312 -40.35 17.42 -5.49
N GLU A 313 -41.47 16.69 -5.46
CA GLU A 313 -41.65 15.55 -4.56
C GLU A 313 -40.63 14.44 -4.80
N GLN A 314 -40.38 14.12 -6.07
CA GLN A 314 -39.40 13.10 -6.43
C GLN A 314 -37.98 13.51 -5.99
N THR A 315 -37.57 14.75 -6.29
CA THR A 315 -36.28 15.29 -5.87
C THR A 315 -36.14 15.29 -4.33
N GLY A 316 -37.22 15.65 -3.62
CA GLY A 316 -37.24 15.66 -2.16
C GLY A 316 -37.11 14.25 -1.55
N ARG A 317 -37.79 13.25 -2.11
CA ARG A 317 -37.66 11.83 -1.68
C ARG A 317 -36.22 11.33 -1.88
N GLU A 318 -35.61 11.69 -2.99
CA GLU A 318 -34.24 11.31 -3.35
C GLU A 318 -33.21 11.99 -2.44
N LYS A 319 -33.40 13.28 -2.12
CA LYS A 319 -32.59 14.01 -1.14
C LYS A 319 -32.69 13.37 0.25
N ALA A 320 -33.89 13.00 0.68
CA ALA A 320 -34.12 12.34 1.96
C ALA A 320 -33.43 10.95 2.02
N ALA A 321 -33.51 10.17 0.94
CA ALA A 321 -32.81 8.89 0.81
C ALA A 321 -31.29 9.06 0.90
N LEU A 322 -30.71 10.02 0.18
CA LEU A 322 -29.27 10.29 0.24
C LEU A 322 -28.82 10.76 1.63
N LEU A 323 -29.60 11.63 2.28
CA LEU A 323 -29.32 12.08 3.65
C LEU A 323 -29.32 10.89 4.63
N SER A 324 -30.29 9.98 4.51
CA SER A 324 -30.33 8.77 5.35
C SER A 324 -29.07 7.90 5.17
N GLU A 325 -28.57 7.77 3.94
CA GLU A 325 -27.37 7.00 3.63
C GLU A 325 -26.08 7.67 4.15
N VAL A 326 -25.99 8.99 4.04
CA VAL A 326 -24.89 9.77 4.63
C VAL A 326 -24.90 9.62 6.16
N THR A 327 -26.07 9.67 6.77
CA THR A 327 -26.22 9.52 8.23
C THR A 327 -25.81 8.12 8.67
N ARG A 328 -26.25 7.09 7.93
CA ARG A 328 -25.86 5.69 8.14
C ARG A 328 -24.36 5.49 8.04
N TYR A 329 -23.71 6.08 7.03
CA TYR A 329 -22.25 6.04 6.88
C TYR A 329 -21.53 6.71 8.05
N ARG A 330 -22.02 7.85 8.53
CA ARG A 330 -21.45 8.58 9.68
C ARG A 330 -21.60 7.81 11.00
N SER A 331 -22.68 7.05 11.18
CA SER A 331 -22.92 6.26 12.39
C SER A 331 -22.27 4.87 12.38
N ALA A 332 -21.94 4.33 11.20
CA ALA A 332 -21.40 2.98 11.07
C ALA A 332 -19.95 2.86 11.58
N SER A 333 -19.62 1.68 12.13
CA SER A 333 -18.26 1.38 12.62
C SER A 333 -17.77 0.01 12.16
N GLY A 334 -16.47 -0.13 11.92
CA GLY A 334 -15.88 -1.40 11.50
C GLY A 334 -16.37 -1.88 10.13
N LYS A 335 -16.84 -3.13 10.05
CA LYS A 335 -17.28 -3.76 8.79
C LYS A 335 -18.51 -3.10 8.17
N GLU A 336 -19.45 -2.62 9.00
CA GLU A 336 -20.64 -1.91 8.55
C GLU A 336 -20.29 -0.61 7.83
N LYS A 337 -19.16 0.02 8.18
CA LYS A 337 -18.70 1.26 7.54
C LYS A 337 -18.22 1.01 6.10
N GLU A 338 -17.65 -0.15 5.81
CA GLU A 338 -17.25 -0.52 4.45
C GLU A 338 -18.47 -0.79 3.56
N GLU A 339 -19.48 -1.46 4.09
CA GLU A 339 -20.74 -1.71 3.38
C GLU A 339 -21.50 -0.40 3.14
N ALA A 340 -21.67 0.43 4.17
CA ALA A 340 -22.25 1.76 4.05
C ALA A 340 -21.45 2.66 3.09
N SER A 341 -20.11 2.54 3.05
CA SER A 341 -19.27 3.25 2.08
C SER A 341 -19.58 2.84 0.65
N ARG A 342 -19.79 1.54 0.39
CA ARG A 342 -20.12 1.02 -0.94
C ARG A 342 -21.51 1.45 -1.36
N THR A 343 -22.49 1.36 -0.46
CA THR A 343 -23.86 1.82 -0.75
C THR A 343 -23.90 3.33 -1.00
N LEU A 344 -23.21 4.13 -0.18
CA LEU A 344 -23.11 5.56 -0.39
C LEU A 344 -22.38 5.89 -1.69
N THR A 345 -21.29 5.19 -2.01
CA THR A 345 -20.59 5.36 -3.30
C THR A 345 -21.51 5.02 -4.45
N ASN A 346 -22.29 3.93 -4.37
CA ASN A 346 -23.25 3.57 -5.41
C ASN A 346 -24.35 4.62 -5.52
N ALA A 347 -24.96 5.06 -4.43
CA ALA A 347 -25.98 6.11 -4.41
C ALA A 347 -25.46 7.45 -4.99
N ILE A 348 -24.19 7.77 -4.73
CA ILE A 348 -23.49 8.91 -5.33
C ILE A 348 -23.16 8.68 -6.81
N SER A 349 -22.86 7.43 -7.20
CA SER A 349 -22.44 7.05 -8.57
C SER A 349 -23.61 6.70 -9.50
N THR A 350 -24.83 6.58 -8.97
CA THR A 350 -26.07 6.50 -9.73
C THR A 350 -26.89 7.80 -9.60
N PRO A 351 -26.56 8.90 -10.30
CA PRO A 351 -27.44 10.07 -10.33
C PRO A 351 -28.27 10.12 -11.63
N PHE A 352 -29.57 10.35 -11.45
CA PHE A 352 -30.43 11.24 -12.24
C PHE A 352 -30.08 11.47 -13.71
N GLU A 353 -30.13 10.41 -14.48
CA GLU A 353 -30.14 10.54 -15.94
C GLU A 353 -31.54 10.92 -16.41
N ASN A 354 -31.58 11.94 -17.27
CA ASN A 354 -32.76 12.19 -18.08
C ASN A 354 -33.04 10.94 -18.97
N ALA A 355 -34.26 10.77 -19.48
CA ALA A 355 -34.63 9.56 -20.23
C ALA A 355 -33.69 9.30 -21.44
N LEU A 356 -33.22 10.36 -22.10
CA LEU A 356 -32.27 10.29 -23.20
C LEU A 356 -30.86 9.89 -22.74
N GLU A 357 -30.37 10.40 -21.61
CA GLU A 357 -29.08 10.00 -21.02
C GLU A 357 -29.07 8.51 -20.67
N ARG A 358 -30.21 7.99 -20.18
CA ARG A 358 -30.38 6.56 -19.89
C ARG A 358 -30.37 5.71 -21.15
N GLU A 359 -31.13 6.10 -22.16
CA GLU A 359 -31.10 5.49 -23.49
C GLU A 359 -29.69 5.49 -24.07
N LEU A 360 -28.97 6.59 -23.93
CA LEU A 360 -27.60 6.76 -24.40
C LEU A 360 -26.64 5.83 -23.67
N ARG A 361 -26.76 5.70 -22.34
CA ARG A 361 -25.97 4.76 -21.53
C ARG A 361 -26.20 3.32 -21.98
N GLU A 362 -27.45 2.91 -22.12
CA GLU A 362 -27.82 1.56 -22.57
C GLU A 362 -27.32 1.28 -24.00
N THR A 363 -27.44 2.26 -24.88
CA THR A 363 -26.96 2.18 -26.27
C THR A 363 -25.43 2.04 -26.32
N LEU A 364 -24.69 2.83 -25.54
CA LEU A 364 -23.23 2.75 -25.47
C LEU A 364 -22.75 1.46 -24.81
N ALA A 365 -23.41 1.00 -23.74
CA ALA A 365 -23.08 -0.25 -23.05
C ALA A 365 -23.38 -1.50 -23.90
N SER A 366 -24.42 -1.44 -24.73
CA SER A 366 -24.80 -2.56 -25.61
C SER A 366 -23.90 -2.68 -26.85
N ALA A 367 -23.16 -1.63 -27.20
CA ALA A 367 -22.26 -1.60 -28.36
C ALA A 367 -21.17 -2.68 -28.30
N THR A 368 -20.92 -3.34 -29.43
CA THR A 368 -19.94 -4.44 -29.56
C THR A 368 -18.53 -4.05 -29.13
N LYS A 369 -18.14 -2.78 -29.38
CA LYS A 369 -16.82 -2.25 -29.00
C LYS A 369 -16.69 -1.97 -27.50
N ALA A 370 -17.78 -1.62 -26.82
CA ALA A 370 -17.79 -1.49 -25.36
C ALA A 370 -17.67 -2.86 -24.70
N LYS A 371 -18.41 -3.87 -25.20
CA LYS A 371 -18.35 -5.25 -24.68
C LYS A 371 -17.00 -5.94 -24.87
N SER A 372 -16.25 -5.56 -25.89
CA SER A 372 -14.91 -6.10 -26.19
C SER A 372 -13.76 -5.28 -25.58
N ASP A 373 -14.06 -4.34 -24.68
CA ASP A 373 -13.10 -3.40 -24.07
C ASP A 373 -12.32 -2.53 -25.08
N ALA A 374 -12.72 -2.52 -26.35
CA ALA A 374 -12.16 -1.63 -27.37
C ALA A 374 -12.55 -0.17 -27.12
N TRP A 375 -13.74 0.04 -26.53
CA TRP A 375 -14.20 1.32 -26.00
C TRP A 375 -14.37 1.23 -24.48
N ARG A 376 -13.93 2.28 -23.80
CA ARG A 376 -14.24 2.51 -22.39
C ARG A 376 -15.20 3.69 -22.31
N VAL A 377 -16.34 3.47 -21.68
CA VAL A 377 -17.39 4.46 -21.57
C VAL A 377 -17.40 4.98 -20.13
N LEU A 378 -17.23 6.28 -19.98
CA LEU A 378 -17.33 6.97 -18.69
C LEU A 378 -18.59 7.83 -18.73
N HIS A 379 -19.33 7.83 -17.64
CA HIS A 379 -20.53 8.65 -17.49
C HIS A 379 -20.29 9.72 -16.43
N GLN A 380 -20.89 10.89 -16.61
CA GLN A 380 -20.86 11.99 -15.64
C GLN A 380 -19.44 12.37 -15.18
N VAL A 381 -18.56 12.63 -16.15
CA VAL A 381 -17.15 12.96 -15.87
C VAL A 381 -17.01 14.43 -15.47
N ASP A 382 -16.52 14.69 -14.25
CA ASP A 382 -16.17 16.05 -13.81
C ASP A 382 -14.86 16.50 -14.47
N VAL A 383 -14.95 17.45 -15.40
CA VAL A 383 -13.79 18.01 -16.10
C VAL A 383 -13.25 19.29 -15.46
N ALA A 384 -13.93 19.82 -14.44
CA ALA A 384 -13.51 21.04 -13.74
C ALA A 384 -12.45 20.79 -12.65
N MET A 385 -11.44 19.94 -12.91
CA MET A 385 -10.37 19.68 -11.94
C MET A 385 -9.64 20.98 -11.55
N GLY A 386 -9.96 21.52 -10.37
CA GLY A 386 -9.34 22.72 -9.79
C GLY A 386 -10.09 24.05 -10.00
N LYS A 387 -11.31 24.04 -10.58
CA LYS A 387 -12.18 25.24 -10.62
C LYS A 387 -13.26 25.15 -9.53
N GLU A 388 -13.74 26.31 -9.07
CA GLU A 388 -14.77 26.41 -8.00
C GLU A 388 -16.12 25.82 -8.42
N VAL A 389 -16.44 25.86 -9.72
CA VAL A 389 -17.70 25.35 -10.27
C VAL A 389 -17.45 24.05 -11.03
N SER A 390 -18.18 23.01 -10.66
CA SER A 390 -18.04 21.67 -11.26
C SER A 390 -18.73 21.59 -12.60
N ARG A 391 -18.13 20.88 -13.55
CA ARG A 391 -18.63 20.76 -14.91
C ARG A 391 -18.63 19.30 -15.31
N PHE A 392 -19.82 18.74 -15.43
CA PHE A 392 -20.01 17.33 -15.72
C PHE A 392 -20.32 17.14 -17.19
N ILE A 393 -19.64 16.18 -17.81
CA ILE A 393 -19.95 15.67 -19.15
C ILE A 393 -20.87 14.48 -19.00
N ASP A 394 -21.95 14.42 -19.78
CA ASP A 394 -22.91 13.31 -19.73
C ASP A 394 -22.24 11.96 -19.99
N SER A 395 -21.50 11.84 -21.10
CA SER A 395 -20.74 10.64 -21.42
C SER A 395 -19.42 10.93 -22.15
N VAL A 396 -18.40 10.11 -21.91
CA VAL A 396 -17.11 10.15 -22.59
C VAL A 396 -16.79 8.74 -23.08
N VAL A 397 -16.56 8.60 -24.39
CA VAL A 397 -16.14 7.35 -25.01
C VAL A 397 -14.65 7.45 -25.32
N ILE A 398 -13.88 6.53 -24.76
CA ILE A 398 -12.44 6.45 -24.91
C ILE A 398 -12.10 5.23 -25.77
N SER A 399 -11.42 5.48 -26.89
CA SER A 399 -10.83 4.43 -27.73
C SER A 399 -9.31 4.54 -27.75
N LYS A 400 -8.66 3.61 -28.45
CA LYS A 400 -7.22 3.67 -28.72
C LYS A 400 -6.83 4.79 -29.71
N ASP A 401 -7.79 5.27 -30.50
CA ASP A 401 -7.56 6.19 -31.63
C ASP A 401 -8.03 7.63 -31.31
N CYS A 402 -9.02 7.80 -30.42
CA CYS A 402 -9.59 9.10 -30.05
C CYS A 402 -10.35 9.08 -28.71
N ILE A 403 -10.75 10.26 -28.25
CA ILE A 403 -11.73 10.46 -27.18
C ILE A 403 -12.94 11.19 -27.77
N ALA A 404 -14.16 10.74 -27.49
CA ALA A 404 -15.38 11.42 -27.87
C ALA A 404 -16.13 11.89 -26.62
N VAL A 405 -16.37 13.19 -26.52
CA VAL A 405 -17.17 13.85 -25.49
C VAL A 405 -18.60 13.92 -25.99
N ILE A 406 -19.54 13.40 -25.24
CA ILE A 406 -20.95 13.30 -25.61
C ILE A 406 -21.78 14.14 -24.64
N GLU A 407 -22.59 15.02 -25.21
CA GLU A 407 -23.60 15.82 -24.52
C GLU A 407 -24.98 15.51 -25.10
N ALA A 408 -25.93 15.15 -24.24
CA ALA A 408 -27.28 14.78 -24.62
C ALA A 408 -28.25 15.95 -24.39
N LYS A 409 -29.06 16.27 -25.40
CA LYS A 409 -30.09 17.33 -25.33
C LYS A 409 -31.45 16.74 -25.68
N ASN A 410 -32.34 16.66 -24.69
CA ASN A 410 -33.67 16.04 -24.84
C ASN A 410 -34.69 16.98 -25.52
N TYR A 411 -34.45 17.29 -26.79
CA TYR A 411 -35.33 18.11 -27.63
C TYR A 411 -35.67 17.36 -28.92
N SER A 412 -36.96 17.18 -29.20
CA SER A 412 -37.46 16.47 -30.38
C SER A 412 -38.15 17.42 -31.36
N GLY A 413 -38.00 17.16 -32.67
CA GLY A 413 -38.51 18.01 -33.75
C GLY A 413 -37.40 18.52 -34.65
N SER A 414 -37.64 19.64 -35.34
CA SER A 414 -36.65 20.27 -36.21
C SER A 414 -35.74 21.18 -35.40
N ILE A 415 -34.44 20.89 -35.44
CA ILE A 415 -33.39 21.59 -34.72
C ILE A 415 -32.68 22.53 -35.69
N PHE A 416 -32.63 23.82 -35.39
CA PHE A 416 -32.04 24.85 -36.24
C PHE A 416 -31.39 25.96 -35.42
N ALA A 417 -30.56 26.78 -36.06
CA ALA A 417 -29.97 27.98 -35.47
C ALA A 417 -30.50 29.23 -36.18
N ASP A 418 -30.63 30.35 -35.47
CA ASP A 418 -31.12 31.62 -36.04
C ASP A 418 -30.12 32.27 -37.00
N GLY A 419 -28.86 31.83 -36.99
CA GLY A 419 -27.81 32.31 -37.88
C GLY A 419 -26.64 31.34 -37.92
N ASP A 420 -25.43 31.84 -37.68
CA ASP A 420 -24.24 31.00 -37.62
C ASP A 420 -24.34 30.00 -36.47
N VAL A 421 -24.43 28.72 -36.81
CA VAL A 421 -24.60 27.59 -35.89
C VAL A 421 -23.60 27.61 -34.73
N GLU A 422 -22.36 28.05 -34.98
CA GLU A 422 -21.35 28.09 -33.93
C GLU A 422 -21.58 29.23 -32.94
N ASN A 423 -22.14 30.36 -33.39
CA ASN A 423 -22.17 31.62 -32.65
C ASN A 423 -23.56 32.04 -32.15
N THR A 424 -24.64 31.47 -32.70
CA THR A 424 -26.03 31.83 -32.34
C THR A 424 -26.70 30.78 -31.45
N GLY A 425 -27.80 31.18 -30.79
CA GLY A 425 -28.66 30.27 -30.05
C GLY A 425 -29.25 29.19 -30.96
N TRP A 426 -29.48 28.01 -30.40
CA TRP A 426 -30.14 26.91 -31.09
C TRP A 426 -31.59 26.81 -30.64
N HIS A 427 -32.46 26.42 -31.57
CA HIS A 427 -33.89 26.34 -31.36
C HIS A 427 -34.42 24.98 -31.82
N CYS A 428 -35.46 24.52 -31.14
CA CYS A 428 -36.19 23.32 -31.45
C CYS A 428 -37.63 23.71 -31.83
N ARG A 429 -38.11 23.22 -32.97
CA ARG A 429 -39.53 23.32 -33.36
C ARG A 429 -40.18 21.95 -33.28
N PRO A 430 -40.93 21.64 -32.20
CA PRO A 430 -41.64 20.38 -32.06
C PRO A 430 -42.94 20.41 -32.88
N GLY A 431 -42.91 19.88 -34.10
CA GLY A 431 -44.06 19.86 -35.01
C GLY A 431 -44.51 21.27 -35.41
N ASN A 432 -45.82 21.56 -35.31
CA ASN A 432 -46.39 22.87 -35.65
C ASN A 432 -46.37 23.90 -34.50
N ARG A 433 -45.62 23.63 -33.42
CA ARG A 433 -45.53 24.52 -32.26
C ARG A 433 -44.49 25.63 -32.47
N ALA A 434 -44.57 26.66 -31.62
CA ALA A 434 -43.57 27.73 -31.59
C ALA A 434 -42.17 27.17 -31.28
N ALA A 435 -41.15 27.86 -31.78
CA ALA A 435 -39.76 27.48 -31.55
C ALA A 435 -39.37 27.69 -30.08
N VAL A 436 -38.72 26.70 -29.49
CA VAL A 436 -38.23 26.72 -28.11
C VAL A 436 -36.71 26.78 -28.13
N ALA A 437 -36.11 27.69 -27.36
CA ALA A 437 -34.66 27.77 -27.22
C ALA A 437 -34.09 26.51 -26.55
N ILE A 438 -33.05 25.94 -27.15
CA ILE A 438 -32.32 24.79 -26.63
C ILE A 438 -31.31 25.29 -25.62
N LYS A 439 -31.50 24.92 -24.35
CA LYS A 439 -30.67 25.40 -23.26
C LYS A 439 -29.35 24.63 -23.20
N ALA A 440 -28.26 25.37 -23.03
CA ALA A 440 -26.98 24.85 -22.59
C ALA A 440 -26.84 25.06 -21.07
N SER A 441 -26.10 24.17 -20.39
CA SER A 441 -25.81 24.34 -18.96
C SER A 441 -24.96 25.58 -18.70
N TRP A 442 -24.22 26.03 -19.71
CA TRP A 442 -23.51 27.31 -19.75
C TRP A 442 -23.15 27.63 -21.22
N GLY A 443 -22.92 28.91 -21.50
CA GLY A 443 -22.71 29.40 -22.87
C GLY A 443 -24.01 29.71 -23.61
N VAL A 444 -23.87 30.10 -24.88
CA VAL A 444 -24.99 30.57 -25.73
C VAL A 444 -25.76 29.39 -26.38
N ASN A 445 -25.07 28.29 -26.67
CA ASN A 445 -25.63 27.12 -27.35
C ASN A 445 -24.93 25.82 -26.93
N PRO A 446 -25.49 24.64 -27.26
CA PRO A 446 -24.87 23.34 -26.94
C PRO A 446 -23.47 23.14 -27.54
N TYR A 447 -23.16 23.76 -28.67
CA TYR A 447 -21.83 23.69 -29.29
C TYR A 447 -20.75 24.30 -28.40
N HIS A 448 -21.00 25.49 -27.84
CA HIS A 448 -20.08 26.12 -26.89
C HIS A 448 -19.83 25.23 -25.68
N GLN A 449 -20.89 24.62 -25.13
CA GLN A 449 -20.79 23.68 -24.01
C GLN A 449 -19.81 22.54 -24.31
N VAL A 450 -20.05 21.82 -25.40
CA VAL A 450 -19.19 20.70 -25.81
C VAL A 450 -17.79 21.15 -26.16
N ARG A 451 -17.63 22.31 -26.80
CA ARG A 451 -16.32 22.86 -27.17
C ARG A 451 -15.40 23.06 -25.95
N GLU A 452 -15.89 23.63 -24.84
CA GLU A 452 -15.02 23.78 -23.66
C GLU A 452 -14.71 22.44 -22.99
N TYR A 453 -15.64 21.49 -23.00
CA TYR A 453 -15.39 20.13 -22.50
C TYR A 453 -14.29 19.44 -23.30
N VAL A 454 -14.37 19.51 -24.63
CA VAL A 454 -13.33 19.02 -25.53
C VAL A 454 -11.99 19.70 -25.24
N MET A 455 -11.96 21.04 -25.14
CA MET A 455 -10.72 21.78 -24.88
C MET A 455 -10.10 21.42 -23.52
N THR A 456 -10.94 21.22 -22.51
CA THR A 456 -10.49 20.85 -21.16
C THR A 456 -9.88 19.45 -21.15
N LEU A 457 -10.56 18.47 -21.73
CA LEU A 457 -10.05 17.10 -21.85
C LEU A 457 -8.80 17.04 -22.74
N MET A 458 -8.78 17.78 -23.85
CA MET A 458 -7.62 17.87 -24.72
C MET A 458 -6.41 18.43 -23.96
N ASN A 459 -6.60 19.44 -23.12
CA ASN A 459 -5.53 19.97 -22.27
C ASN A 459 -5.04 18.93 -21.26
N VAL A 460 -5.95 18.20 -20.59
CA VAL A 460 -5.59 17.12 -19.65
C VAL A 460 -4.76 16.04 -20.33
N VAL A 461 -5.19 15.59 -21.52
CA VAL A 461 -4.52 14.54 -22.28
C VAL A 461 -3.17 15.01 -22.82
N ASN A 462 -3.08 16.24 -23.34
CA ASN A 462 -1.83 16.78 -23.88
C ASN A 462 -0.80 17.15 -22.80
N THR A 463 -1.24 17.58 -21.62
CA THR A 463 -0.33 17.97 -20.53
C THR A 463 0.13 16.79 -19.69
N ARG A 464 -0.78 15.84 -19.41
CA ARG A 464 -0.48 14.68 -18.54
C ARG A 464 -0.09 13.43 -19.33
N GLY A 465 -0.50 13.35 -20.58
CA GLY A 465 -0.29 12.20 -21.45
C GLY A 465 0.98 12.32 -22.29
N SER A 466 1.48 11.18 -22.75
CA SER A 466 2.57 11.13 -23.73
C SER A 466 2.08 10.95 -25.18
N TRP A 467 0.76 10.98 -25.36
CA TRP A 467 0.08 10.66 -26.62
C TRP A 467 -0.66 11.87 -27.15
N ARG A 468 -0.68 12.04 -28.47
CA ARG A 468 -1.49 13.06 -29.15
C ARG A 468 -2.81 12.44 -29.59
N LEU A 469 -3.70 12.22 -28.63
CA LEU A 469 -5.04 11.71 -28.89
C LEU A 469 -5.99 12.88 -29.24
N PRO A 470 -6.66 12.86 -30.40
CA PRO A 470 -7.66 13.85 -30.73
C PRO A 470 -8.90 13.64 -29.84
N VAL A 471 -9.48 14.77 -29.43
CA VAL A 471 -10.72 14.81 -28.66
C VAL A 471 -11.80 15.40 -29.55
N TYR A 472 -12.89 14.65 -29.73
CA TYR A 472 -14.05 15.04 -30.54
C TYR A 472 -15.21 15.39 -29.63
N GLY A 473 -16.10 16.26 -30.09
CA GLY A 473 -17.34 16.60 -29.42
C GLY A 473 -18.54 16.08 -30.20
N VAL A 474 -19.51 15.50 -29.51
CA VAL A 474 -20.73 14.94 -30.10
C VAL A 474 -21.92 15.46 -29.31
N ILE A 475 -22.84 16.13 -30.00
CA ILE A 475 -24.12 16.57 -29.43
C ILE A 475 -25.19 15.60 -29.90
N VAL A 476 -25.94 15.03 -28.97
CA VAL A 476 -26.91 13.96 -29.24
C VAL A 476 -28.32 14.40 -28.90
N PHE A 477 -29.22 14.26 -29.86
CA PHE A 477 -30.66 14.47 -29.71
C PHE A 477 -31.41 13.12 -29.70
N PRO A 478 -32.68 13.08 -29.27
CA PRO A 478 -33.51 11.88 -29.36
C PRO A 478 -33.64 11.36 -30.80
N GLY A 479 -33.92 10.06 -30.93
CA GLY A 479 -34.21 9.44 -32.21
C GLY A 479 -35.34 10.14 -32.96
N GLY A 480 -35.14 10.37 -34.26
CA GLY A 480 -36.12 11.05 -35.12
C GLY A 480 -36.10 12.59 -35.07
N ALA A 481 -35.19 13.20 -34.32
CA ALA A 481 -34.94 14.65 -34.44
C ALA A 481 -34.41 15.00 -35.85
N ASP A 482 -34.94 16.06 -36.44
CA ASP A 482 -34.48 16.58 -37.73
C ASP A 482 -33.35 17.58 -37.50
N LEU A 483 -32.15 17.21 -37.94
CA LEU A 483 -30.92 17.97 -37.75
C LEU A 483 -30.50 18.77 -39.01
N SER A 484 -31.34 18.79 -40.05
CA SER A 484 -31.02 19.45 -41.33
C SER A 484 -30.72 20.95 -41.19
N GLY A 485 -31.32 21.62 -40.20
CA GLY A 485 -31.10 23.04 -39.92
C GLY A 485 -29.77 23.39 -39.26
N ILE A 486 -28.99 22.40 -38.80
CA ILE A 486 -27.69 22.59 -38.14
C ILE A 486 -26.58 21.85 -38.90
N GLY A 487 -26.91 20.71 -39.48
CA GLY A 487 -25.96 19.81 -40.12
C GLY A 487 -25.31 18.84 -39.13
N GLU A 488 -24.92 17.66 -39.64
CA GLU A 488 -24.34 16.59 -38.81
C GLU A 488 -22.87 16.82 -38.45
N ARG A 489 -22.20 17.77 -39.13
CA ARG A 489 -20.77 18.04 -38.97
C ARG A 489 -20.52 19.54 -38.78
N LEU A 490 -19.97 19.89 -37.61
CA LEU A 490 -19.56 21.24 -37.26
C LEU A 490 -18.03 21.31 -37.24
N GLY A 491 -17.48 21.80 -38.35
CA GLY A 491 -16.03 21.85 -38.56
C GLY A 491 -15.35 20.47 -38.54
N LYS A 492 -14.13 20.43 -38.00
CA LYS A 492 -13.32 19.21 -37.99
C LYS A 492 -13.68 18.27 -36.84
N PHE A 493 -13.80 18.79 -35.61
CA PHE A 493 -13.84 18.00 -34.38
C PHE A 493 -15.23 17.78 -33.78
N TYR A 494 -16.27 18.42 -34.32
CA TYR A 494 -17.60 18.38 -33.70
C TYR A 494 -18.63 17.73 -34.63
N ARG A 495 -19.53 16.93 -34.04
CA ARG A 495 -20.63 16.24 -34.72
C ARG A 495 -21.93 16.48 -33.98
N VAL A 496 -23.03 16.48 -34.73
CA VAL A 496 -24.39 16.52 -34.20
C VAL A 496 -25.11 15.30 -34.74
N THR A 497 -25.74 14.51 -33.88
CA THR A 497 -26.39 13.25 -34.25
C THR A 497 -27.63 13.03 -33.41
N SER A 498 -28.47 12.10 -33.85
CA SER A 498 -29.55 11.52 -33.05
C SER A 498 -29.08 10.24 -32.34
N SER A 499 -29.80 9.81 -31.31
CA SER A 499 -29.45 8.64 -30.48
C SER A 499 -29.37 7.34 -31.30
N ASP A 500 -30.27 7.16 -32.28
CA ASP A 500 -30.31 6.02 -33.20
C ASP A 500 -29.09 5.94 -34.14
N ARG A 501 -28.42 7.08 -34.40
CA ARG A 501 -27.23 7.16 -35.26
C ARG A 501 -25.92 7.32 -34.47
N LEU A 502 -25.98 7.33 -33.14
CA LEU A 502 -24.83 7.61 -32.28
C LEU A 502 -23.66 6.64 -32.51
N ILE A 503 -23.93 5.33 -32.51
CA ILE A 503 -22.88 4.32 -32.64
C ILE A 503 -22.16 4.42 -33.99
N ALA A 504 -22.91 4.59 -35.08
CA ALA A 504 -22.35 4.79 -36.41
C ALA A 504 -21.49 6.07 -36.49
N THR A 505 -21.94 7.14 -35.84
CA THR A 505 -21.18 8.41 -35.76
C THR A 505 -19.87 8.22 -35.00
N LEU A 506 -19.88 7.51 -33.87
CA LEU A 506 -18.66 7.21 -33.09
C LEU A 506 -17.68 6.32 -33.88
N ASP A 507 -18.18 5.34 -34.63
CA ASP A 507 -17.37 4.51 -35.51
C ASP A 507 -16.69 5.33 -36.62
N ASN A 508 -17.42 6.28 -37.20
CA ASN A 508 -16.90 7.20 -38.21
C ASN A 508 -15.81 8.12 -37.63
N ILE A 509 -16.02 8.65 -36.43
CA ILE A 509 -15.03 9.46 -35.71
C ILE A 509 -13.75 8.65 -35.44
N GLU A 510 -13.89 7.42 -34.95
CA GLU A 510 -12.74 6.55 -34.68
C GLU A 510 -11.96 6.23 -35.97
N ALA A 511 -12.67 5.98 -37.07
CA ALA A 511 -12.05 5.73 -38.37
C ALA A 511 -11.30 6.96 -38.91
N GLU A 512 -11.85 8.17 -38.73
CA GLU A 512 -11.20 9.43 -39.10
C GLU A 512 -9.95 9.66 -38.25
N ALA A 513 -10.05 9.52 -36.92
CA ALA A 513 -8.91 9.66 -36.01
C ALA A 513 -7.81 8.65 -36.30
N ARG A 514 -8.17 7.42 -36.67
CA ARG A 514 -7.21 6.37 -37.06
C ARG A 514 -6.42 6.73 -38.31
N ARG A 515 -7.07 7.36 -39.30
CA ARG A 515 -6.40 7.84 -40.52
C ARG A 515 -5.43 8.97 -40.20
N GLU A 516 -5.83 9.90 -39.32
CA GLU A 516 -4.98 11.04 -38.93
C GLU A 516 -3.79 10.62 -38.06
N ASN A 517 -3.93 9.56 -37.25
CA ASN A 517 -2.93 9.13 -36.28
C ASN A 517 -2.22 7.81 -36.64
N ALA A 518 -2.20 7.43 -37.91
CA ALA A 518 -1.71 6.13 -38.38
C ALA A 518 -0.31 5.78 -37.85
N HIS A 519 0.56 6.77 -37.65
CA HIS A 519 1.98 6.60 -37.26
C HIS A 519 2.30 6.96 -35.81
N THR A 520 1.30 7.22 -34.97
CA THR A 520 1.54 7.56 -33.55
C THR A 520 1.39 6.36 -32.64
N LYS A 521 2.12 6.38 -31.51
CA LYS A 521 2.01 5.35 -30.48
C LYS A 521 0.63 5.43 -29.81
N ARG A 522 -0.14 4.35 -29.88
CA ARG A 522 -1.52 4.30 -29.38
C ARG A 522 -1.57 3.81 -27.93
N PRO A 523 -2.25 4.52 -27.02
CA PRO A 523 -2.47 4.03 -25.67
C PRO A 523 -3.51 2.92 -25.63
N GLN A 524 -3.50 2.17 -24.53
CA GLN A 524 -4.64 1.33 -24.18
C GLN A 524 -5.77 2.22 -23.62
N PRO A 525 -7.04 1.98 -23.95
CA PRO A 525 -8.17 2.77 -23.42
C PRO A 525 -8.16 2.95 -21.90
N LEU A 526 -7.82 1.90 -21.14
CA LEU A 526 -7.69 1.94 -19.68
C LEU A 526 -6.66 2.98 -19.18
N GLN A 527 -5.55 3.16 -19.90
CA GLN A 527 -4.52 4.14 -19.51
C GLN A 527 -5.02 5.57 -19.68
N VAL A 528 -5.86 5.80 -20.68
CA VAL A 528 -6.47 7.10 -20.94
C VAL A 528 -7.57 7.37 -19.91
N GLU A 529 -8.38 6.37 -19.59
CA GLU A 529 -9.37 6.44 -18.51
C GLU A 529 -8.73 6.84 -17.17
N GLU A 530 -7.67 6.16 -16.73
CA GLU A 530 -6.96 6.49 -15.49
C GLU A 530 -6.45 7.94 -15.49
N LEU A 531 -5.93 8.40 -16.64
CA LEU A 531 -5.41 9.75 -16.81
C LEU A 531 -6.51 10.81 -16.73
N VAL A 532 -7.64 10.57 -17.40
CA VAL A 532 -8.82 11.46 -17.38
C VAL A 532 -9.38 11.57 -15.96
N LEU A 533 -9.46 10.45 -15.23
CA LEU A 533 -9.92 10.40 -13.84
C LEU A 533 -8.89 10.91 -12.82
N GLY A 534 -7.72 11.39 -13.25
CA GLY A 534 -6.67 11.90 -12.36
C GLY A 534 -6.01 10.83 -11.49
N ARG A 535 -6.21 9.54 -11.79
CA ARG A 535 -5.52 8.43 -11.10
C ARG A 535 -4.09 8.35 -11.64
N ARG A 536 -3.09 8.40 -10.77
CA ARG A 536 -1.68 8.27 -11.17
C ARG A 536 -1.50 6.93 -11.89
N THR A 537 -1.14 6.98 -13.17
CA THR A 537 -0.73 5.80 -13.94
C THR A 537 0.41 5.09 -13.21
N MET A 538 0.23 3.81 -12.89
CA MET A 538 1.16 3.04 -12.03
C MET A 538 2.63 3.00 -12.53
N LYS A 539 2.89 3.40 -13.78
CA LYS A 539 4.24 3.49 -14.34
C LYS A 539 5.11 4.55 -13.66
N ASN A 540 4.54 5.61 -13.08
CA ASN A 540 5.35 6.62 -12.39
C ASN A 540 5.75 6.20 -10.97
N THR A 541 5.00 5.30 -10.31
CA THR A 541 5.37 4.76 -9.00
C THR A 541 6.60 3.85 -9.08
N ALA A 542 6.78 3.08 -10.15
CA ALA A 542 8.00 2.28 -10.35
C ALA A 542 9.24 3.15 -10.58
N LYS A 543 9.10 4.27 -11.29
CA LYS A 543 10.20 5.20 -11.57
C LYS A 543 10.56 6.10 -10.38
N LEU A 544 9.60 6.36 -9.48
CA LEU A 544 9.82 7.07 -8.21
C LEU A 544 10.27 6.15 -7.07
N ALA A 545 10.06 4.83 -7.17
CA ALA A 545 10.59 3.85 -6.22
C ALA A 545 12.00 3.36 -6.60
N ALA A 546 12.42 3.58 -7.86
CA ALA A 546 13.75 3.30 -8.36
C ALA A 546 14.70 4.52 -8.34
N ARG A 547 14.23 5.66 -7.83
CA ARG A 547 15.04 6.83 -7.43
C ARG A 547 14.91 6.98 -5.93
#